data_AF-A0A0W1EP67-F1
#
_entry.id   AF-A0A0W1EP67-F1
#
_cell.length_a   1.000
_cell.length_b   1.000
_cell.length_c   1.000
_cell.angle_alpha   90.00
_cell.angle_beta   90.00
_cell.angle_gamma   90.00
#
_symmetry.space_group_name_H-M   'P 1'
#
loop_
_entity.id
_entity.type
_entity.pdbx_description
1 polymer ?
#
loop_
_entity_poly.entity_id
_entity_poly.type
_entity_poly.pdbx_seq_one_letter_code
_entity_poly.pdbx_strand_id
1 'polypeptide(L)'
;MSDIQAIQTRLVDEIAAAADLDTIEALRVSALGKAGAITALLKTLGGMTPDERQAKGPEIHALRETVTAALGARKAALDAAALDIKLAAEAIDMSLPADAGPRGSVHPVSQVMDELAEIFADMGFAVATGPEIEDDWRNFTALNIPETHPARAMHDTFYFPDQMRGGADAGPGEGGRMLLRTHTSPVQIRTMMSQEPPIRIIAPGRVYRSDSDATHTPMFHQVEGLVIDRGIHMGHLKWTLETFLKAYFERDDIVLRLRPSYFPFTEPSAEVDVGYRQEKGRRIVGGNGDDDGHAWMELLGSGMVNRRVIANCGLDPDEWQGFAFGVGVDRLAMLKYGMDDLRAFFDGDLRWLSHYGFGALSVPTLSAGISA
;
A
#
# COMPACT_ATOMS: atom_id res chain seq x y z
N MET A 1 26.15 30.12 73.88
CA MET A 1 25.22 30.00 72.75
C MET A 1 24.01 30.87 73.05
N SER A 2 23.53 31.65 72.08
CA SER A 2 22.25 32.34 72.25
C SER A 2 21.11 31.32 72.17
N ASP A 3 19.99 31.59 72.84
CA ASP A 3 18.80 30.73 72.83
C ASP A 3 18.28 30.48 71.39
N ILE A 4 18.40 31.48 70.52
CA ILE A 4 18.06 31.42 69.09
C ILE A 4 18.93 30.40 68.33
N GLN A 5 20.23 30.32 68.63
CA GLN A 5 21.12 29.35 68.00
C GLN A 5 20.78 27.91 68.41
N ALA A 6 20.42 27.69 69.69
CA ALA A 6 19.99 26.36 70.15
C ALA A 6 18.69 25.91 69.48
N ILE A 7 17.72 26.83 69.30
CA ILE A 7 16.48 26.57 68.56
C ILE A 7 16.77 26.27 67.09
N GLN A 8 17.68 27.01 66.46
CA GLN A 8 18.09 26.79 65.07
C GLN A 8 18.65 25.37 64.88
N THR A 9 19.65 24.99 65.66
CA THR A 9 20.31 23.68 65.56
C THR A 9 19.30 22.56 65.74
N ARG A 10 18.49 22.62 66.80
CA ARG A 10 17.47 21.60 67.07
C ARG A 10 16.49 21.44 65.91
N LEU A 11 15.93 22.54 65.39
CA LEU A 11 14.95 22.46 64.30
C LEU A 11 15.59 21.96 63.00
N VAL A 12 16.81 22.41 62.68
CA VAL A 12 17.52 21.95 61.48
C VAL A 12 17.83 20.45 61.57
N ASP A 13 18.24 19.96 62.74
CA ASP A 13 18.52 18.53 62.97
C ASP A 13 17.24 17.69 62.90
N GLU A 14 16.13 18.15 63.50
CA GLU A 14 14.82 17.49 63.42
C GLU A 14 14.30 17.44 61.97
N ILE A 15 14.48 18.52 61.20
CA ILE A 15 14.13 18.57 59.77
C ILE A 15 14.99 17.57 58.99
N ALA A 16 16.31 17.55 59.22
CA ALA A 16 17.20 16.64 58.53
C ALA A 16 16.86 15.16 58.81
N ALA A 17 16.39 14.85 60.02
CA ALA A 17 15.99 13.51 60.44
C ALA A 17 14.59 13.08 59.98
N ALA A 18 13.74 14.00 59.52
CA ALA A 18 12.37 13.70 59.11
C ALA A 18 12.34 12.68 57.94
N ALA A 19 11.59 11.59 58.12
CA ALA A 19 11.56 10.46 57.19
C ALA A 19 10.38 10.50 56.20
N ASP A 20 9.37 11.34 56.46
CA ASP A 20 8.15 11.43 55.65
C ASP A 20 7.60 12.86 55.61
N LEU A 21 6.68 13.10 54.68
CA LEU A 21 6.06 14.42 54.46
C LEU A 21 5.18 14.85 55.63
N ASP A 22 4.57 13.91 56.35
CA ASP A 22 3.72 14.20 57.51
C ASP A 22 4.56 14.76 58.67
N THR A 23 5.74 14.20 58.89
CA THR A 23 6.74 14.69 59.86
C THR A 23 7.24 16.07 59.48
N ILE A 24 7.50 16.33 58.20
CA ILE A 24 7.86 17.67 57.72
C ILE A 24 6.75 18.69 57.95
N GLU A 25 5.50 18.31 57.71
CA GLU A 25 4.35 19.19 57.94
C GLU A 25 4.14 19.47 59.44
N ALA A 26 4.30 18.45 60.29
CA ALA A 26 4.28 18.61 61.75
C ALA A 26 5.39 19.57 62.24
N LEU A 27 6.61 19.45 61.71
CA LEU A 27 7.74 20.35 62.01
C LEU A 27 7.50 21.78 61.49
N ARG A 28 6.87 21.93 60.32
CA ARG A 28 6.47 23.23 59.78
C ARG A 28 5.46 23.92 60.71
N VAL A 29 4.45 23.18 61.18
CA VAL A 29 3.44 23.70 62.10
C VAL A 29 4.06 24.05 63.47
N SER A 30 4.94 23.21 64.01
CA SER A 30 5.58 23.45 65.31
C SER A 30 6.60 24.60 65.29
N ALA A 31 7.26 24.85 64.16
CA ALA A 31 8.22 25.94 64.01
C ALA A 31 7.56 27.26 63.57
N LEU A 32 6.72 27.22 62.52
CA LEU A 32 6.21 28.39 61.80
C LEU A 32 4.68 28.59 61.92
N GLY A 33 3.96 27.70 62.60
CA GLY A 33 2.52 27.82 62.82
C GLY A 33 2.14 29.00 63.73
N LYS A 34 0.84 29.23 63.93
CA LYS A 34 0.32 30.37 64.73
C LYS A 34 0.83 30.40 66.19
N ALA A 35 1.12 29.22 66.75
CA ALA A 35 1.71 29.01 68.07
C ALA A 35 3.13 28.42 68.00
N GLY A 36 3.77 28.45 66.82
CA GLY A 36 5.07 27.85 66.60
C GLY A 36 6.20 28.60 67.30
N ALA A 37 7.32 27.91 67.55
CA ALA A 37 8.44 28.45 68.31
C ALA A 37 9.01 29.76 67.71
N ILE A 38 9.12 29.84 66.37
CA ILE A 38 9.63 31.04 65.68
C ILE A 38 8.57 32.14 65.65
N THR A 39 7.30 31.79 65.50
CA THR A 39 6.17 32.74 65.57
C THR A 39 6.05 33.37 66.96
N ALA A 40 6.32 32.60 68.02
CA ALA A 40 6.38 33.10 69.40
C ALA A 40 7.52 34.11 69.56
N LEU A 41 8.72 33.81 69.04
CA LEU A 41 9.86 34.73 69.03
C LEU A 41 9.54 36.03 68.25
N LEU A 42 8.91 35.94 67.08
CA LEU A 42 8.51 37.12 66.30
C LEU A 42 7.53 38.04 67.06
N LYS A 43 6.62 37.49 67.87
CA LYS A 43 5.69 38.29 68.69
C LYS A 43 6.41 39.13 69.75
N THR A 44 7.56 38.67 70.26
CA THR A 44 8.33 39.41 71.27
C THR A 44 8.89 40.73 70.73
N LEU A 45 9.13 40.85 69.41
CA LEU A 45 9.62 42.07 68.77
C LEU A 45 8.67 43.27 68.94
N GLY A 46 7.37 43.02 69.10
CA GLY A 46 6.35 44.05 69.31
C GLY A 46 6.48 44.79 70.64
N GLY A 47 7.08 44.15 71.66
CA GLY A 47 7.30 44.72 72.99
C GLY A 47 8.68 45.33 73.22
N MET A 48 9.59 45.23 72.24
CA MET A 48 10.98 45.70 72.35
C MET A 48 11.14 47.19 72.03
N THR A 49 12.15 47.81 72.65
CA THR A 49 12.59 49.18 72.30
C THR A 49 13.20 49.22 70.88
N PRO A 50 13.33 50.41 70.24
CA PRO A 50 13.91 50.53 68.91
C PRO A 50 15.32 49.91 68.78
N ASP A 51 16.18 50.14 69.77
CA ASP A 51 17.57 49.65 69.78
C ASP A 51 17.63 48.12 69.96
N GLU A 52 16.80 47.56 70.84
CA GLU A 52 16.70 46.10 71.03
C GLU A 52 16.13 45.40 69.79
N ARG A 53 15.15 46.01 69.13
CA ARG A 53 14.56 45.50 67.89
C ARG A 53 15.58 45.51 66.75
N GLN A 54 16.45 46.52 66.69
CA GLN A 54 17.50 46.63 65.68
C GLN A 54 18.57 45.53 65.83
N ALA A 55 18.86 45.08 67.06
CA ALA A 55 19.79 43.98 67.32
C ALA A 55 19.15 42.58 67.17
N LYS A 56 17.96 42.36 67.74
CA LYS A 56 17.31 41.03 67.82
C LYS A 56 16.46 40.66 66.60
N GLY A 57 15.92 41.65 65.89
CA GLY A 57 15.09 41.44 64.70
C GLY A 57 15.79 40.65 63.59
N PRO A 58 17.00 41.06 63.16
CA PRO A 58 17.76 40.35 62.13
C PRO A 58 18.02 38.88 62.50
N GLU A 59 18.36 38.59 63.76
CA GLU A 59 18.62 37.22 64.23
C GLU A 59 17.38 36.31 64.12
N ILE A 60 16.20 36.81 64.50
CA ILE A 60 14.95 36.04 64.43
C ILE A 60 14.49 35.86 62.97
N HIS A 61 14.69 36.86 62.12
CA HIS A 61 14.41 36.74 60.69
C HIS A 61 15.35 35.74 60.00
N ALA A 62 16.64 35.75 60.31
CA ALA A 62 17.62 34.80 59.81
C ALA A 62 17.29 33.36 60.25
N LEU A 63 16.86 33.15 61.50
CA LEU A 63 16.36 31.87 61.99
C LEU A 63 15.17 31.39 61.16
N ARG A 64 14.16 32.24 60.95
CA ARG A 64 12.97 31.92 60.15
C ARG A 64 13.35 31.50 58.73
N GLU A 65 14.22 32.27 58.08
CA GLU A 65 14.66 31.99 56.71
C GLU A 65 15.41 30.67 56.63
N THR A 66 16.33 30.41 57.56
CA THR A 66 17.11 29.17 57.60
C THR A 66 16.21 27.95 57.79
N VAL A 67 15.27 28.00 58.72
CA VAL A 67 14.32 26.90 58.98
C VAL A 67 13.35 26.70 57.82
N THR A 68 12.87 27.79 57.20
CA THR A 68 12.01 27.72 56.01
C THR A 68 12.75 27.08 54.84
N ALA A 69 14.01 27.47 54.61
CA ALA A 69 14.85 26.89 53.58
C ALA A 69 15.13 25.40 53.84
N ALA A 70 15.44 25.02 55.09
CA ALA A 70 15.66 23.63 55.47
C ALA A 70 14.41 22.76 55.25
N LEU A 71 13.23 23.24 55.66
CA LEU A 71 11.95 22.57 55.41
C LEU A 71 11.69 22.38 53.91
N GLY A 72 11.89 23.43 53.13
CA GLY A 72 11.70 23.38 51.67
C GLY A 72 12.65 22.39 51.00
N ALA A 73 13.93 22.42 51.36
CA ALA A 73 14.94 21.51 50.82
C ALA A 73 14.65 20.04 51.18
N ARG A 74 14.31 19.76 52.45
CA ARG A 74 14.01 18.40 52.88
C ARG A 74 12.72 17.86 52.27
N LYS A 75 11.67 18.70 52.19
CA LYS A 75 10.43 18.35 51.48
C LYS A 75 10.71 17.97 50.03
N ALA A 76 11.47 18.79 49.31
CA ALA A 76 11.81 18.53 47.92
C ALA A 76 12.62 17.22 47.76
N ALA A 77 13.54 16.92 48.69
CA ALA A 77 14.29 15.66 48.66
C ALA A 77 13.40 14.43 48.88
N LEU A 78 12.44 14.51 49.81
CA LEU A 78 11.47 13.42 50.05
C LEU A 78 10.51 13.24 48.88
N ASP A 79 10.01 14.35 48.30
CA ASP A 79 9.16 14.33 47.10
C ASP A 79 9.90 13.67 45.91
N ALA A 80 11.17 14.02 45.70
CA ALA A 80 12.01 13.43 44.64
C ALA A 80 12.26 11.93 44.86
N ALA A 81 12.61 11.53 46.09
CA ALA A 81 12.80 10.11 46.42
C ALA A 81 11.52 9.28 46.24
N ALA A 82 10.36 9.83 46.62
CA ALA A 82 9.07 9.19 46.40
C ALA A 82 8.74 9.07 44.90
N LEU A 83 9.07 10.08 44.10
CA LEU A 83 8.93 10.04 42.64
C LEU A 83 9.83 8.97 42.01
N ASP A 84 11.09 8.89 42.41
CA ASP A 84 12.03 7.90 41.88
C ASP A 84 11.59 6.47 42.19
N ILE A 85 11.10 6.20 43.41
CA ILE A 85 10.52 4.91 43.78
C ILE A 85 9.32 4.58 42.89
N LYS A 86 8.44 5.56 42.66
CA LYS A 86 7.26 5.39 41.79
C LYS A 86 7.68 5.10 40.35
N LEU A 87 8.61 5.87 39.79
CA LEU A 87 9.12 5.67 38.43
C LEU A 87 9.81 4.32 38.26
N ALA A 88 10.57 3.87 39.26
CA ALA A 88 11.20 2.55 39.24
C ALA A 88 10.16 1.41 39.31
N ALA A 89 9.07 1.59 40.07
CA ALA A 89 7.98 0.62 40.15
C ALA A 89 7.11 0.58 38.89
N GLU A 90 6.98 1.71 38.18
CA GLU A 90 6.24 1.86 36.92
C GLU A 90 7.11 1.60 35.67
N ALA A 91 8.36 1.17 35.86
CA ALA A 91 9.25 0.83 34.76
C ALA A 91 8.72 -0.38 33.98
N ILE A 92 8.51 -0.18 32.68
CA ILE A 92 8.04 -1.21 31.74
C ILE A 92 9.17 -1.61 30.79
N ASP A 93 9.18 -2.88 30.39
CA ASP A 93 10.08 -3.36 29.35
C ASP A 93 9.59 -2.91 27.98
N MET A 94 10.19 -1.83 27.47
CA MET A 94 9.89 -1.26 26.15
C MET A 94 10.36 -2.15 24.98
N SER A 95 11.05 -3.26 25.24
CA SER A 95 11.42 -4.24 24.22
C SER A 95 10.35 -5.29 23.96
N LEU A 96 9.35 -5.41 24.85
CA LEU A 96 8.23 -6.31 24.63
C LEU A 96 7.44 -5.88 23.38
N PRO A 97 7.04 -6.83 22.52
CA PRO A 97 6.20 -6.51 21.38
C PRO A 97 4.88 -5.91 21.87
N ALA A 98 4.47 -4.81 21.26
CA ALA A 98 3.14 -4.26 21.46
C ALA A 98 2.09 -5.27 20.97
N ASP A 99 0.92 -5.29 21.61
CA ASP A 99 -0.23 -6.06 21.12
C ASP A 99 -0.60 -5.59 19.71
N ALA A 100 -0.22 -6.39 18.71
CA ALA A 100 -0.51 -6.13 17.32
C ALA A 100 -1.88 -6.73 16.97
N GLY A 101 -2.80 -5.89 16.52
CA GLY A 101 -4.01 -6.36 15.86
C GLY A 101 -3.68 -7.11 14.56
N PRO A 102 -4.62 -7.93 14.03
CA PRO A 102 -4.42 -8.62 12.77
C PRO A 102 -4.13 -7.61 11.65
N ARG A 103 -3.07 -7.86 10.89
CA ARG A 103 -2.71 -7.06 9.71
C ARG A 103 -3.21 -7.76 8.46
N GLY A 104 -3.82 -7.01 7.55
CA GLY A 104 -4.19 -7.50 6.23
C GLY A 104 -3.04 -7.36 5.24
N SER A 105 -3.10 -8.12 4.16
CA SER A 105 -2.20 -8.02 3.01
C SER A 105 -3.01 -7.82 1.73
N VAL A 106 -2.45 -7.05 0.80
CA VAL A 106 -2.96 -6.92 -0.56
C VAL A 106 -2.48 -8.10 -1.38
N HIS A 107 -3.39 -8.70 -2.16
CA HIS A 107 -3.07 -9.84 -3.01
C HIS A 107 -2.10 -9.43 -4.14
N PRO A 108 -1.10 -10.23 -4.50
CA PRO A 108 -0.13 -9.86 -5.55
C PRO A 108 -0.74 -9.47 -6.89
N VAL A 109 -1.80 -10.15 -7.32
CA VAL A 109 -2.56 -9.75 -8.54
C VAL A 109 -3.13 -8.35 -8.43
N SER A 110 -3.70 -7.99 -7.28
CA SER A 110 -4.22 -6.64 -7.05
C SER A 110 -3.11 -5.61 -7.11
N GLN A 111 -1.96 -5.91 -6.49
CA GLN A 111 -0.78 -5.07 -6.58
C GLN A 111 -0.37 -4.85 -8.04
N VAL A 112 -0.22 -5.92 -8.82
CA VAL A 112 0.15 -5.80 -10.24
C VAL A 112 -0.89 -5.01 -11.04
N MET A 113 -2.18 -5.19 -10.78
CA MET A 113 -3.22 -4.37 -11.43
C MET A 113 -3.06 -2.88 -11.13
N ASP A 114 -2.75 -2.53 -9.88
CA ASP A 114 -2.52 -1.14 -9.47
C ASP A 114 -1.23 -0.58 -10.08
N GLU A 115 -0.15 -1.37 -10.12
CA GLU A 115 1.12 -1.00 -10.79
C GLU A 115 0.91 -0.74 -12.29
N LEU A 116 0.13 -1.61 -12.95
CA LEU A 116 -0.22 -1.46 -14.35
C LEU A 116 -1.07 -0.19 -14.56
N ALA A 117 -2.06 0.05 -13.71
CA ALA A 117 -2.89 1.24 -13.79
C ALA A 117 -2.05 2.53 -13.68
N GLU A 118 -1.12 2.58 -12.74
CA GLU A 118 -0.23 3.72 -12.55
C GLU A 118 0.70 3.95 -13.76
N ILE A 119 1.35 2.90 -14.27
CA ILE A 119 2.23 2.99 -15.45
C ILE A 119 1.47 3.49 -16.69
N PHE A 120 0.28 2.95 -16.93
CA PHE A 120 -0.51 3.31 -18.09
C PHE A 120 -1.20 4.68 -17.95
N ALA A 121 -1.54 5.10 -16.72
CA ALA A 121 -2.06 6.43 -16.45
C ALA A 121 -1.05 7.52 -16.83
N ASP A 122 0.24 7.33 -16.55
CA ASP A 122 1.31 8.26 -16.95
C ASP A 122 1.46 8.37 -18.48
N MET A 123 1.20 7.27 -19.20
CA MET A 123 1.12 7.26 -20.67
C MET A 123 -0.22 7.81 -21.23
N GLY A 124 -1.13 8.26 -20.37
CA GLY A 124 -2.41 8.86 -20.73
C GLY A 124 -3.51 7.86 -21.09
N PHE A 125 -3.43 6.63 -20.58
CA PHE A 125 -4.50 5.64 -20.70
C PHE A 125 -5.46 5.74 -19.51
N ALA A 126 -6.75 5.52 -19.75
CA ALA A 126 -7.74 5.35 -18.70
C ALA A 126 -7.98 3.87 -18.39
N VAL A 127 -8.36 3.55 -17.15
CA VAL A 127 -8.81 2.20 -16.80
C VAL A 127 -10.28 2.05 -17.19
N ALA A 128 -10.59 1.03 -17.99
CA ALA A 128 -11.94 0.64 -18.36
C ALA A 128 -12.27 -0.74 -17.79
N THR A 129 -13.51 -0.94 -17.36
CA THR A 129 -13.99 -2.23 -16.86
C THR A 129 -15.28 -2.64 -17.57
N GLY A 130 -15.60 -3.92 -17.52
CA GLY A 130 -16.83 -4.46 -18.09
C GLY A 130 -17.20 -5.79 -17.46
N PRO A 131 -18.38 -6.33 -17.80
CA PRO A 131 -18.90 -7.54 -17.20
C PRO A 131 -18.02 -8.75 -17.53
N GLU A 132 -18.09 -9.76 -16.66
CA GLU A 132 -17.39 -11.04 -16.84
C GLU A 132 -18.24 -12.03 -17.65
N ILE A 133 -19.56 -11.91 -17.57
CA ILE A 133 -20.51 -12.62 -18.42
C ILE A 133 -20.77 -11.73 -19.65
N GLU A 134 -20.45 -12.26 -20.82
CA GLU A 134 -20.56 -11.55 -22.09
C GLU A 134 -21.41 -12.32 -23.09
N ASP A 135 -21.89 -11.61 -24.11
CA ASP A 135 -22.51 -12.25 -25.27
C ASP A 135 -21.45 -12.65 -26.32
N ASP A 136 -21.80 -13.65 -27.13
CA ASP A 136 -20.96 -14.15 -28.22
C ASP A 136 -20.55 -13.05 -29.23
N TRP A 137 -21.40 -12.03 -29.43
CA TRP A 137 -21.09 -10.98 -30.39
C TRP A 137 -19.92 -10.12 -29.91
N ARG A 138 -19.95 -9.65 -28.65
CA ARG A 138 -18.87 -8.84 -28.07
C ARG A 138 -17.61 -9.64 -27.81
N ASN A 139 -17.74 -10.91 -27.40
CA ASN A 139 -16.57 -11.76 -27.12
C ASN A 139 -15.92 -12.34 -28.38
N PHE A 140 -16.62 -12.41 -29.51
CA PHE A 140 -16.03 -13.03 -30.70
C PHE A 140 -16.36 -12.32 -32.01
N THR A 141 -17.64 -12.13 -32.33
CA THR A 141 -18.06 -11.68 -33.67
C THR A 141 -17.54 -10.27 -33.98
N ALA A 142 -17.67 -9.33 -33.05
CA ALA A 142 -17.16 -7.97 -33.16
C ALA A 142 -15.62 -7.94 -33.31
N LEU A 143 -14.93 -8.93 -32.75
CA LEU A 143 -13.48 -9.14 -32.84
C LEU A 143 -13.05 -9.90 -34.10
N ASN A 144 -13.92 -10.03 -35.10
CA ASN A 144 -13.64 -10.71 -36.37
C ASN A 144 -13.25 -12.20 -36.19
N ILE A 145 -13.65 -12.83 -35.08
CA ILE A 145 -13.47 -14.25 -34.84
C ILE A 145 -14.70 -14.97 -35.43
N PRO A 146 -14.59 -15.81 -36.47
CA PRO A 146 -15.76 -16.46 -37.09
C PRO A 146 -16.34 -17.57 -36.21
N GLU A 147 -17.60 -17.96 -36.42
CA GLU A 147 -18.29 -19.04 -35.69
C GLU A 147 -17.55 -20.39 -35.75
N THR A 148 -16.84 -20.64 -36.85
CA THR A 148 -16.05 -21.86 -37.08
C THR A 148 -14.68 -21.84 -36.39
N HIS A 149 -14.33 -20.76 -35.70
CA HIS A 149 -13.02 -20.63 -35.06
C HIS A 149 -12.90 -21.57 -33.84
N PRO A 150 -11.78 -22.29 -33.67
CA PRO A 150 -11.59 -23.23 -32.55
C PRO A 150 -11.83 -22.61 -31.17
N ALA A 151 -11.42 -21.36 -30.96
CA ALA A 151 -11.64 -20.64 -29.68
C ALA A 151 -13.12 -20.52 -29.26
N ARG A 152 -14.09 -20.67 -30.18
CA ARG A 152 -15.53 -20.69 -29.86
C ARG A 152 -16.06 -22.09 -29.51
N ALA A 153 -15.21 -23.11 -29.55
CA ALA A 153 -15.62 -24.47 -29.27
C ALA A 153 -15.97 -24.64 -27.78
N MET A 154 -16.90 -25.55 -27.50
CA MET A 154 -17.40 -25.84 -26.15
C MET A 154 -16.33 -26.39 -25.20
N HIS A 155 -15.18 -26.86 -25.72
CA HIS A 155 -14.07 -27.34 -24.91
C HIS A 155 -13.13 -26.22 -24.43
N ASP A 156 -13.19 -25.04 -25.05
CA ASP A 156 -12.32 -23.89 -24.72
C ASP A 156 -13.06 -22.78 -23.96
N THR A 157 -14.37 -22.64 -24.19
CA THR A 157 -15.19 -21.56 -23.65
C THR A 157 -16.34 -22.06 -22.77
N PHE A 158 -16.52 -21.46 -21.60
CA PHE A 158 -17.66 -21.73 -20.72
C PHE A 158 -18.91 -20.99 -21.20
N TYR A 159 -19.82 -21.73 -21.83
CA TYR A 159 -21.11 -21.21 -22.27
C TYR A 159 -22.21 -21.43 -21.23
N PHE A 160 -23.13 -20.48 -21.12
CA PHE A 160 -24.35 -20.63 -20.34
C PHE A 160 -25.43 -21.42 -21.10
N PRO A 161 -26.41 -22.00 -20.39
CA PRO A 161 -27.57 -22.63 -21.01
C PRO A 161 -28.33 -21.68 -21.95
N ASP A 162 -28.93 -22.21 -23.03
CA ASP A 162 -29.62 -21.41 -24.05
C ASP A 162 -30.77 -20.54 -23.50
N GLN A 163 -31.32 -20.89 -22.34
CA GLN A 163 -32.35 -20.10 -21.64
C GLN A 163 -31.85 -18.73 -21.17
N MET A 164 -30.53 -18.55 -21.06
CA MET A 164 -29.90 -17.29 -20.65
C MET A 164 -29.53 -16.38 -21.85
N ARG A 165 -29.88 -16.76 -23.09
CA ARG A 165 -29.67 -15.91 -24.27
C ARG A 165 -30.33 -14.55 -24.07
N GLY A 166 -29.60 -13.48 -24.40
CA GLY A 166 -30.10 -12.11 -24.39
C GLY A 166 -29.51 -11.16 -23.34
N GLY A 167 -28.81 -11.67 -22.33
CA GLY A 167 -28.21 -10.82 -21.30
C GLY A 167 -29.24 -9.96 -20.55
N ALA A 168 -28.79 -8.96 -19.81
CA ALA A 168 -29.65 -8.09 -19.00
C ALA A 168 -30.52 -7.12 -19.84
N ASP A 169 -30.17 -6.90 -21.11
CA ASP A 169 -30.74 -5.86 -21.97
C ASP A 169 -31.64 -6.41 -23.09
N ALA A 170 -31.84 -7.72 -23.21
CA ALA A 170 -32.74 -8.33 -24.21
C ALA A 170 -33.86 -9.18 -23.59
N GLY A 171 -34.96 -9.35 -24.35
CA GLY A 171 -36.10 -10.16 -23.93
C GLY A 171 -35.76 -11.66 -23.84
N PRO A 172 -36.55 -12.46 -23.10
CA PRO A 172 -36.32 -13.90 -22.97
C PRO A 172 -36.30 -14.59 -24.35
N GLY A 173 -35.16 -15.17 -24.73
CA GLY A 173 -35.00 -15.90 -26.00
C GLY A 173 -34.57 -15.05 -27.20
N GLU A 174 -34.32 -13.75 -27.02
CA GLU A 174 -33.77 -12.85 -28.03
C GLU A 174 -32.31 -12.54 -27.71
N GLY A 175 -31.39 -12.64 -28.69
CA GLY A 175 -29.97 -12.27 -28.51
C GLY A 175 -28.97 -13.44 -28.59
N GLY A 176 -27.68 -13.10 -28.52
CA GLY A 176 -26.56 -14.04 -28.67
C GLY A 176 -26.44 -15.04 -27.51
N ARG A 177 -25.64 -16.10 -27.71
CA ARG A 177 -25.26 -17.03 -26.64
C ARG A 177 -24.46 -16.28 -25.57
N MET A 178 -24.76 -16.55 -24.30
CA MET A 178 -23.99 -15.98 -23.19
C MET A 178 -22.85 -16.91 -22.79
N LEU A 179 -21.74 -16.34 -22.35
CA LEU A 179 -20.52 -17.05 -21.96
C LEU A 179 -19.74 -16.28 -20.88
N LEU A 180 -18.84 -16.96 -20.19
CA LEU A 180 -17.79 -16.29 -19.42
C LEU A 180 -16.70 -15.81 -20.38
N ARG A 181 -16.36 -14.53 -20.35
CA ARG A 181 -15.42 -13.92 -21.30
C ARG A 181 -14.06 -14.62 -21.27
N THR A 182 -13.48 -14.84 -22.44
CA THR A 182 -12.21 -15.57 -22.62
C THR A 182 -10.96 -14.67 -22.61
N HIS A 183 -11.21 -13.37 -22.69
CA HIS A 183 -10.27 -12.26 -22.77
C HIS A 183 -11.01 -10.96 -22.41
N THR A 184 -10.32 -9.86 -22.11
CA THR A 184 -10.96 -8.57 -21.74
C THR A 184 -11.30 -7.68 -22.95
N SER A 185 -11.06 -8.16 -24.17
CA SER A 185 -11.42 -7.48 -25.42
C SER A 185 -12.90 -7.03 -25.55
N PRO A 186 -13.91 -7.67 -24.93
CA PRO A 186 -15.28 -7.13 -24.92
C PRO A 186 -15.37 -5.70 -24.37
N VAL A 187 -14.50 -5.34 -23.42
CA VAL A 187 -14.42 -3.96 -22.89
C VAL A 187 -13.97 -2.98 -23.97
N GLN A 188 -13.05 -3.40 -24.84
CA GLN A 188 -12.59 -2.60 -25.98
C GLN A 188 -13.73 -2.32 -26.95
N ILE A 189 -14.51 -3.36 -27.31
CA ILE A 189 -15.68 -3.23 -28.18
C ILE A 189 -16.71 -2.29 -27.57
N ARG A 190 -17.05 -2.48 -26.28
CA ARG A 190 -17.99 -1.62 -25.56
C ARG A 190 -17.53 -0.15 -25.56
N THR A 191 -16.25 0.09 -25.33
CA THR A 191 -15.68 1.44 -25.31
C THR A 191 -15.74 2.10 -26.68
N MET A 192 -15.31 1.40 -27.75
CA MET A 192 -15.38 1.95 -29.11
C MET A 192 -16.82 2.24 -29.57
N MET A 193 -17.82 1.53 -29.03
CA MET A 193 -19.23 1.79 -29.35
C MET A 193 -19.86 2.91 -28.53
N SER A 194 -19.32 3.23 -27.35
CA SER A 194 -19.91 4.21 -26.43
C SER A 194 -19.17 5.55 -26.37
N GLN A 195 -17.94 5.60 -26.87
CA GLN A 195 -17.07 6.76 -26.84
C GLN A 195 -16.51 7.05 -28.24
N GLU A 196 -16.51 8.33 -28.63
CA GLU A 196 -15.83 8.78 -29.85
C GLU A 196 -14.31 8.83 -29.66
N PRO A 197 -13.50 8.41 -30.65
CA PRO A 197 -12.06 8.56 -30.62
C PRO A 197 -11.59 10.03 -30.46
N PRO A 198 -10.42 10.29 -29.84
CA PRO A 198 -9.38 9.33 -29.49
C PRO A 198 -9.69 8.50 -28.24
N ILE A 199 -9.34 7.20 -28.29
CA ILE A 199 -9.50 6.25 -27.18
C ILE A 199 -8.12 5.74 -26.78
N ARG A 200 -7.82 5.76 -25.48
CA ARG A 200 -6.63 5.12 -24.88
C ARG A 200 -7.06 4.49 -23.57
N ILE A 201 -7.20 3.17 -23.55
CA ILE A 201 -7.66 2.46 -22.37
C ILE A 201 -6.81 1.22 -22.08
N ILE A 202 -6.74 0.85 -20.81
CA ILE A 202 -6.43 -0.51 -20.39
C ILE A 202 -7.65 -1.14 -19.73
N ALA A 203 -7.84 -2.43 -19.95
CA ALA A 203 -8.96 -3.23 -19.47
C ALA A 203 -8.45 -4.41 -18.63
N PRO A 204 -8.08 -4.18 -17.36
CA PRO A 204 -7.75 -5.26 -16.44
C PRO A 204 -9.01 -6.03 -16.04
N GLY A 205 -8.89 -7.34 -15.87
CA GLY A 205 -9.99 -8.13 -15.35
C GLY A 205 -9.78 -9.64 -15.40
N ARG A 206 -10.72 -10.35 -14.76
CA ARG A 206 -10.78 -11.81 -14.79
C ARG A 206 -11.24 -12.30 -16.15
N VAL A 207 -10.68 -13.41 -16.58
CA VAL A 207 -11.02 -14.12 -17.82
C VAL A 207 -11.07 -15.61 -17.54
N TYR A 208 -11.80 -16.34 -18.38
CA TYR A 208 -12.16 -17.72 -18.12
C TYR A 208 -11.89 -18.59 -19.35
N ARG A 209 -11.23 -19.73 -19.15
CA ARG A 209 -10.96 -20.71 -20.20
C ARG A 209 -11.17 -22.10 -19.63
N SER A 210 -11.72 -23.01 -20.42
CA SER A 210 -11.97 -24.38 -19.98
C SER A 210 -10.69 -25.25 -20.06
N ASP A 211 -9.60 -24.75 -19.48
CA ASP A 211 -8.32 -25.43 -19.36
C ASP A 211 -7.84 -25.39 -17.90
N SER A 212 -7.24 -26.47 -17.42
CA SER A 212 -6.80 -26.61 -16.04
C SER A 212 -5.63 -27.59 -15.93
N ASP A 213 -4.42 -27.06 -15.82
CA ASP A 213 -3.20 -27.81 -15.59
C ASP A 213 -2.26 -27.06 -14.60
N ALA A 214 -0.97 -27.40 -14.57
CA ALA A 214 -0.01 -26.73 -13.66
C ALA A 214 0.31 -25.27 -14.05
N THR A 215 0.06 -24.89 -15.31
CA THR A 215 0.35 -23.58 -15.90
C THR A 215 -0.90 -22.82 -16.35
N HIS A 216 -2.04 -23.49 -16.39
CA HIS A 216 -3.33 -22.95 -16.79
C HIS A 216 -4.35 -23.13 -15.67
N THR A 217 -5.05 -22.06 -15.34
CA THR A 217 -6.17 -22.08 -14.39
C THR A 217 -7.45 -21.70 -15.13
N PRO A 218 -8.61 -22.26 -14.74
CA PRO A 218 -9.86 -22.02 -15.44
C PRO A 218 -10.35 -20.57 -15.33
N MET A 219 -9.82 -19.84 -14.35
CA MET A 219 -9.91 -18.39 -14.21
C MET A 219 -8.51 -17.84 -13.98
N PHE A 220 -8.17 -16.76 -14.68
CA PHE A 220 -6.96 -15.98 -14.47
C PHE A 220 -7.22 -14.51 -14.82
N HIS A 221 -6.20 -13.67 -14.76
CA HIS A 221 -6.34 -12.24 -14.97
C HIS A 221 -5.56 -11.79 -16.19
N GLN A 222 -6.20 -10.95 -17.00
CA GLN A 222 -5.57 -10.28 -18.13
C GLN A 222 -5.71 -8.78 -17.99
N VAL A 223 -4.73 -8.07 -18.55
CA VAL A 223 -4.89 -6.67 -18.90
C VAL A 223 -4.72 -6.56 -20.41
N GLU A 224 -5.64 -5.84 -21.04
CA GLU A 224 -5.55 -5.52 -22.45
C GLU A 224 -5.55 -4.02 -22.67
N GLY A 225 -4.69 -3.52 -23.53
CA GLY A 225 -4.69 -2.13 -23.94
C GLY A 225 -5.29 -1.93 -25.31
N LEU A 226 -5.94 -0.79 -25.51
CA LEU A 226 -6.44 -0.31 -26.80
C LEU A 226 -6.06 1.16 -26.97
N VAL A 227 -5.53 1.49 -28.14
CA VAL A 227 -5.43 2.87 -28.63
C VAL A 227 -6.13 2.96 -29.98
N ILE A 228 -7.07 3.89 -30.14
CA ILE A 228 -7.67 4.30 -31.42
C ILE A 228 -7.48 5.80 -31.59
N ASP A 229 -6.76 6.21 -32.63
CA ASP A 229 -6.54 7.62 -32.98
C ASP A 229 -6.08 7.74 -34.45
N ARG A 230 -6.01 8.95 -34.99
CA ARG A 230 -5.48 9.20 -36.34
C ARG A 230 -3.95 9.04 -36.34
N GLY A 231 -3.41 8.33 -37.33
CA GLY A 231 -1.95 8.21 -37.52
C GLY A 231 -1.24 7.24 -36.57
N ILE A 232 -1.97 6.44 -35.78
CA ILE A 232 -1.38 5.38 -34.95
C ILE A 232 -0.76 4.30 -35.83
N HIS A 233 0.41 3.78 -35.45
CA HIS A 233 1.17 2.82 -36.26
C HIS A 233 1.99 1.88 -35.38
N MET A 234 2.58 0.83 -35.96
CA MET A 234 3.34 -0.21 -35.23
C MET A 234 4.48 0.35 -34.36
N GLY A 235 5.12 1.45 -34.79
CA GLY A 235 6.13 2.14 -33.96
C GLY A 235 5.59 2.65 -32.61
N HIS A 236 4.33 3.12 -32.56
CA HIS A 236 3.69 3.53 -31.31
C HIS A 236 3.44 2.31 -30.42
N LEU A 237 2.93 1.20 -30.97
CA LEU A 237 2.75 -0.05 -30.24
C LEU A 237 4.07 -0.52 -29.63
N LYS A 238 5.14 -0.60 -30.44
CA LYS A 238 6.46 -1.03 -29.96
C LYS A 238 6.94 -0.15 -28.81
N TRP A 239 6.85 1.16 -28.96
CA TRP A 239 7.28 2.11 -27.93
C TRP A 239 6.47 1.97 -26.64
N THR A 240 5.14 1.85 -26.74
CA THR A 240 4.27 1.66 -25.57
C THR A 240 4.62 0.38 -24.82
N LEU A 241 4.80 -0.73 -25.52
CA LEU A 241 5.16 -2.01 -24.90
C LEU A 241 6.55 -2.00 -24.26
N GLU A 242 7.54 -1.38 -24.93
CA GLU A 242 8.90 -1.27 -24.40
C GLU A 242 8.93 -0.40 -23.15
N THR A 243 8.25 0.74 -23.17
CA THR A 243 8.14 1.66 -22.03
C THR A 243 7.42 1.01 -20.86
N PHE A 244 6.28 0.36 -21.13
CA PHE A 244 5.54 -0.41 -20.13
C PHE A 244 6.42 -1.47 -19.46
N LEU A 245 7.10 -2.31 -20.23
CA LEU A 245 7.86 -3.42 -19.67
C LEU A 245 9.11 -2.94 -18.91
N LYS A 246 9.77 -1.87 -19.37
CA LYS A 246 10.87 -1.24 -18.65
C LYS A 246 10.43 -0.67 -17.30
N ALA A 247 9.30 0.04 -17.28
CA ALA A 247 8.74 0.59 -16.06
C ALA A 247 8.29 -0.52 -15.09
N TYR A 248 7.55 -1.52 -15.58
CA TYR A 248 7.01 -2.59 -14.74
C TYR A 248 8.09 -3.46 -14.09
N PHE A 249 9.11 -3.87 -14.86
CA PHE A 249 10.23 -4.65 -14.33
C PHE A 249 11.31 -3.79 -13.68
N GLU A 250 11.17 -2.46 -13.70
CA GLU A 250 12.14 -1.49 -13.17
C GLU A 250 13.56 -1.71 -13.74
N ARG A 251 13.63 -1.88 -15.07
CA ARG A 251 14.86 -2.21 -15.79
C ARG A 251 14.96 -1.47 -17.11
N ASP A 252 16.11 -0.83 -17.35
CA ASP A 252 16.37 -0.13 -18.62
C ASP A 252 16.83 -1.05 -19.75
N ASP A 253 17.29 -2.26 -19.43
CA ASP A 253 17.88 -3.22 -20.37
C ASP A 253 16.87 -4.22 -20.95
N ILE A 254 15.56 -3.93 -20.86
CA ILE A 254 14.54 -4.73 -21.54
C ILE A 254 14.69 -4.60 -23.05
N VAL A 255 14.86 -5.74 -23.73
CA VAL A 255 14.85 -5.84 -25.19
C VAL A 255 13.63 -6.64 -25.62
N LEU A 256 12.90 -6.11 -26.60
CA LEU A 256 11.72 -6.76 -27.18
C LEU A 256 12.05 -7.41 -28.53
N ARG A 257 11.50 -8.60 -28.76
CA ARG A 257 11.42 -9.23 -30.08
C ARG A 257 9.95 -9.34 -30.51
N LEU A 258 9.57 -8.57 -31.52
CA LEU A 258 8.25 -8.67 -32.15
C LEU A 258 8.32 -9.76 -33.22
N ARG A 259 7.63 -10.87 -32.96
CA ARG A 259 7.57 -12.02 -33.86
C ARG A 259 6.19 -12.06 -34.51
N PRO A 260 6.07 -12.13 -35.85
CA PRO A 260 4.79 -12.22 -36.51
C PRO A 260 3.95 -13.38 -35.95
N SER A 261 2.68 -13.11 -35.67
CA SER A 261 1.70 -14.10 -35.22
C SER A 261 0.37 -13.85 -35.94
N TYR A 262 -0.71 -14.45 -35.47
CA TYR A 262 -2.04 -14.27 -36.01
C TYR A 262 -3.08 -14.14 -34.89
N PHE A 263 -3.79 -13.02 -34.89
CA PHE A 263 -5.00 -12.84 -34.09
C PHE A 263 -6.11 -12.28 -35.00
N PRO A 264 -7.32 -12.86 -35.05
CA PRO A 264 -8.37 -12.39 -35.98
C PRO A 264 -8.74 -10.90 -35.84
N PHE A 265 -8.50 -10.32 -34.66
CA PHE A 265 -8.78 -8.92 -34.32
C PHE A 265 -7.61 -7.96 -34.54
N THR A 266 -6.43 -8.42 -34.99
CA THR A 266 -5.31 -7.54 -35.39
C THR A 266 -4.74 -7.91 -36.76
N GLU A 267 -4.20 -6.91 -37.47
CA GLU A 267 -3.47 -7.08 -38.73
C GLU A 267 -2.65 -5.81 -39.03
N PRO A 268 -1.30 -5.85 -39.02
CA PRO A 268 -0.44 -7.00 -38.67
C PRO A 268 -0.49 -7.33 -37.16
N SER A 269 -0.41 -8.63 -36.86
CA SER A 269 -0.29 -9.19 -35.51
C SER A 269 1.17 -9.50 -35.14
N ALA A 270 1.51 -9.37 -33.86
CA ALA A 270 2.81 -9.75 -33.32
C ALA A 270 2.69 -10.33 -31.90
N GLU A 271 3.38 -11.43 -31.65
CA GLU A 271 3.75 -11.85 -30.30
C GLU A 271 5.02 -11.11 -29.87
N VAL A 272 5.11 -10.77 -28.60
CA VAL A 272 6.28 -10.12 -28.02
C VAL A 272 6.98 -11.06 -27.08
N ASP A 273 8.21 -11.38 -27.45
CA ASP A 273 9.14 -12.09 -26.60
C ASP A 273 10.06 -11.09 -25.88
N VAL A 274 10.37 -11.35 -24.61
CA VAL A 274 11.34 -10.60 -23.82
C VAL A 274 12.58 -11.44 -23.55
N GLY A 275 13.75 -10.80 -23.55
CA GLY A 275 14.98 -11.44 -23.12
C GLY A 275 14.94 -11.76 -21.63
N TYR A 276 15.50 -12.89 -21.24
CA TYR A 276 15.70 -13.26 -19.84
C TYR A 276 16.97 -14.10 -19.68
N ARG A 277 17.49 -14.14 -18.45
CA ARG A 277 18.52 -15.10 -18.04
C ARG A 277 18.01 -15.98 -16.91
N GLN A 278 18.55 -17.19 -16.78
CA GLN A 278 18.23 -18.05 -15.65
C GLN A 278 19.23 -17.83 -14.52
N GLU A 279 18.74 -17.49 -13.33
CA GLU A 279 19.56 -17.30 -12.13
C GLU A 279 18.92 -18.00 -10.93
N LYS A 280 19.65 -18.90 -10.28
CA LYS A 280 19.19 -19.66 -9.10
C LYS A 280 17.81 -20.32 -9.31
N GLY A 281 17.57 -20.87 -10.52
CA GLY A 281 16.31 -21.52 -10.88
C GLY A 281 15.20 -20.57 -11.33
N ARG A 282 15.37 -19.25 -11.23
CA ARG A 282 14.39 -18.23 -11.60
C ARG A 282 14.71 -17.59 -12.94
N ARG A 283 13.68 -17.13 -13.66
CA ARG A 283 13.82 -16.33 -14.88
C ARG A 283 13.89 -14.86 -14.49
N ILE A 284 15.02 -14.22 -14.76
CA ILE A 284 15.22 -12.79 -14.54
C ILE A 284 15.08 -12.09 -15.89
N VAL A 285 14.01 -11.33 -16.06
CA VAL A 285 13.70 -10.59 -17.29
C VAL A 285 14.72 -9.46 -17.48
N GLY A 286 15.20 -9.28 -18.71
CA GLY A 286 16.19 -8.28 -19.10
C GLY A 286 17.27 -8.82 -20.04
N GLY A 287 17.96 -7.91 -20.71
CA GLY A 287 18.97 -8.19 -21.73
C GLY A 287 18.38 -8.65 -23.06
N ASN A 288 19.26 -8.97 -24.01
CA ASN A 288 18.87 -9.51 -25.31
C ASN A 288 18.85 -11.05 -25.24
N GLY A 289 17.79 -11.68 -25.74
CA GLY A 289 17.67 -13.14 -25.74
C GLY A 289 18.66 -13.87 -26.64
N ASP A 290 19.41 -13.17 -27.49
CA ASP A 290 20.47 -13.73 -28.34
C ASP A 290 21.87 -13.66 -27.68
N ASP A 291 22.00 -13.00 -26.52
CA ASP A 291 23.27 -12.91 -25.79
C ASP A 291 23.62 -14.24 -25.08
N ASP A 292 24.91 -14.47 -24.81
CA ASP A 292 25.36 -15.69 -24.12
C ASP A 292 24.74 -15.81 -22.71
N GLY A 293 24.15 -16.97 -22.40
CA GLY A 293 23.42 -17.21 -21.16
C GLY A 293 22.01 -16.59 -21.08
N HIS A 294 21.54 -15.93 -22.15
CA HIS A 294 20.18 -15.42 -22.26
C HIS A 294 19.31 -16.29 -23.18
N ALA A 295 18.00 -16.09 -23.10
CA ALA A 295 17.01 -16.70 -23.98
C ALA A 295 15.80 -15.78 -24.16
N TRP A 296 15.00 -16.07 -25.18
CA TRP A 296 13.72 -15.38 -25.43
C TRP A 296 12.56 -16.12 -24.78
N MET A 297 11.63 -15.37 -24.19
CA MET A 297 10.38 -15.89 -23.63
C MET A 297 9.21 -15.06 -24.14
N GLU A 298 8.24 -15.71 -24.76
CA GLU A 298 6.95 -15.11 -25.12
C GLU A 298 6.24 -14.58 -23.87
N LEU A 299 5.77 -13.34 -23.90
CA LEU A 299 5.15 -12.69 -22.75
C LEU A 299 3.75 -12.16 -23.04
N LEU A 300 3.52 -11.60 -24.23
CA LEU A 300 2.25 -10.97 -24.58
C LEU A 300 1.95 -11.03 -26.08
N GLY A 301 0.66 -10.92 -26.41
CA GLY A 301 0.16 -10.78 -27.77
C GLY A 301 -0.20 -9.33 -28.09
N SER A 302 -0.03 -8.92 -29.34
CA SER A 302 -0.28 -7.54 -29.76
C SER A 302 -0.53 -7.41 -31.27
N GLY A 303 -0.91 -6.22 -31.73
CA GLY A 303 -0.97 -5.89 -33.15
C GLY A 303 -1.76 -4.62 -33.44
N MET A 304 -1.78 -4.24 -34.72
CA MET A 304 -2.63 -3.15 -35.20
C MET A 304 -4.08 -3.64 -35.27
N VAL A 305 -5.06 -2.88 -34.77
CA VAL A 305 -6.46 -3.30 -34.73
C VAL A 305 -6.95 -3.56 -36.16
N ASN A 306 -7.57 -4.73 -36.37
CA ASN A 306 -8.06 -5.12 -37.68
C ASN A 306 -9.18 -4.17 -38.13
N ARG A 307 -9.13 -3.73 -39.39
CA ARG A 307 -10.11 -2.80 -40.00
C ARG A 307 -11.56 -3.25 -39.82
N ARG A 308 -11.83 -4.56 -39.82
CA ARG A 308 -13.17 -5.12 -39.58
C ARG A 308 -13.66 -4.87 -38.16
N VAL A 309 -12.77 -4.92 -37.17
CA VAL A 309 -13.12 -4.64 -35.76
C VAL A 309 -13.49 -3.17 -35.60
N ILE A 310 -12.72 -2.27 -36.21
CA ILE A 310 -13.02 -0.83 -36.23
C ILE A 310 -14.40 -0.58 -36.86
N ALA A 311 -14.66 -1.18 -38.03
CA ALA A 311 -15.96 -1.08 -38.70
C ALA A 311 -17.12 -1.69 -37.90
N ASN A 312 -16.91 -2.82 -37.23
CA ASN A 312 -17.90 -3.47 -36.37
C ASN A 312 -18.33 -2.59 -35.18
N CYS A 313 -17.47 -1.65 -34.76
CA CYS A 313 -17.76 -0.68 -33.71
C CYS A 313 -18.35 0.64 -34.23
N GLY A 314 -18.63 0.76 -35.54
CA GLY A 314 -19.22 1.96 -36.14
C GLY A 314 -18.23 3.08 -36.46
N LEU A 315 -16.92 2.78 -36.42
CA LEU A 315 -15.86 3.73 -36.78
C LEU A 315 -15.38 3.50 -38.22
N ASP A 316 -14.99 4.56 -38.92
CA ASP A 316 -14.44 4.47 -40.26
C ASP A 316 -12.97 4.00 -40.24
N PRO A 317 -12.63 2.81 -40.77
CA PRO A 317 -11.26 2.28 -40.79
C PRO A 317 -10.35 2.94 -41.84
N ASP A 318 -10.85 3.86 -42.68
CA ASP A 318 -10.04 4.74 -43.53
C ASP A 318 -9.61 6.02 -42.76
N GLU A 319 -10.36 6.40 -41.71
CA GLU A 319 -10.05 7.56 -40.86
C GLU A 319 -9.29 7.16 -39.59
N TRP A 320 -9.75 6.11 -38.91
CA TRP A 320 -9.27 5.69 -37.61
C TRP A 320 -8.39 4.44 -37.71
N GLN A 321 -7.29 4.43 -36.96
CA GLN A 321 -6.41 3.29 -36.82
C GLN A 321 -6.02 3.13 -35.35
N GLY A 322 -5.48 1.97 -35.00
CA GLY A 322 -5.14 1.71 -33.61
C GLY A 322 -4.28 0.48 -33.43
N PHE A 323 -3.82 0.29 -32.20
CA PHE A 323 -3.19 -0.96 -31.78
C PHE A 323 -3.87 -1.49 -30.52
N ALA A 324 -3.74 -2.79 -30.32
CA ALA A 324 -4.13 -3.45 -29.09
C ALA A 324 -3.03 -4.42 -28.64
N PHE A 325 -3.02 -4.73 -27.35
CA PHE A 325 -2.16 -5.74 -26.75
C PHE A 325 -2.85 -6.41 -25.59
N GLY A 326 -2.40 -7.61 -25.22
CA GLY A 326 -2.93 -8.38 -24.09
C GLY A 326 -1.84 -9.17 -23.40
N VAL A 327 -1.80 -9.09 -22.08
CA VAL A 327 -0.82 -9.79 -21.24
C VAL A 327 -1.50 -10.39 -20.00
N GLY A 328 -1.03 -11.57 -19.58
CA GLY A 328 -1.48 -12.22 -18.35
C GLY A 328 -0.89 -11.53 -17.12
N VAL A 329 -1.75 -11.02 -16.25
CA VAL A 329 -1.36 -10.32 -15.01
C VAL A 329 -0.66 -11.28 -14.05
N ASP A 330 -1.17 -12.51 -13.94
CA ASP A 330 -0.62 -13.51 -13.04
C ASP A 330 0.80 -13.91 -13.47
N ARG A 331 1.06 -14.01 -14.78
CA ARG A 331 2.41 -14.26 -15.33
C ARG A 331 3.37 -13.11 -15.06
N LEU A 332 2.91 -11.87 -15.15
CA LEU A 332 3.70 -10.70 -14.79
C LEU A 332 4.06 -10.71 -13.29
N ALA A 333 3.13 -11.07 -12.42
CA ALA A 333 3.37 -11.21 -10.98
C ALA A 333 4.43 -12.30 -10.69
N MET A 334 4.27 -13.47 -11.33
CA MET A 334 5.22 -14.58 -11.18
C MET A 334 6.64 -14.19 -11.59
N LEU A 335 6.80 -13.51 -12.73
CA LEU A 335 8.11 -13.12 -13.24
C LEU A 335 8.78 -12.05 -12.39
N LYS A 336 8.01 -11.04 -11.94
CA LYS A 336 8.54 -9.92 -11.17
C LYS A 336 8.88 -10.33 -9.73
N TYR A 337 7.96 -10.99 -9.04
CA TYR A 337 8.11 -11.31 -7.62
C TYR A 337 8.64 -12.72 -7.36
N GLY A 338 8.77 -13.56 -8.39
CA GLY A 338 9.39 -14.87 -8.28
C GLY A 338 8.51 -15.96 -7.74
N MET A 339 7.26 -16.00 -8.19
CA MET A 339 6.32 -17.02 -7.78
C MET A 339 6.40 -18.19 -8.76
N ASP A 340 6.51 -19.41 -8.23
CA ASP A 340 6.81 -20.61 -9.03
C ASP A 340 5.56 -21.33 -9.55
N ASP A 341 4.40 -21.16 -8.90
CA ASP A 341 3.17 -21.89 -9.22
C ASP A 341 1.97 -20.92 -9.28
N LEU A 342 1.25 -20.95 -10.40
CA LEU A 342 0.07 -20.13 -10.64
C LEU A 342 -1.11 -20.54 -9.74
N ARG A 343 -1.23 -21.82 -9.38
CA ARG A 343 -2.39 -22.33 -8.61
C ARG A 343 -2.47 -21.71 -7.22
N ALA A 344 -1.32 -21.42 -6.62
CA ALA A 344 -1.21 -20.84 -5.29
C ALA A 344 -1.92 -19.47 -5.16
N PHE A 345 -2.14 -18.76 -6.26
CA PHE A 345 -2.89 -17.50 -6.30
C PHE A 345 -4.38 -17.69 -5.93
N PHE A 346 -4.91 -18.90 -6.10
CA PHE A 346 -6.35 -19.18 -5.94
C PHE A 346 -6.67 -20.07 -4.73
N ASP A 347 -5.65 -20.67 -4.09
CA ASP A 347 -5.82 -21.62 -2.99
C ASP A 347 -6.25 -20.94 -1.66
N GLY A 348 -6.06 -19.63 -1.54
CA GLY A 348 -6.39 -18.89 -0.31
C GLY A 348 -5.47 -19.18 0.88
N ASP A 349 -4.23 -19.63 0.65
CA ASP A 349 -3.26 -19.89 1.71
C ASP A 349 -2.75 -18.59 2.35
N LEU A 350 -3.11 -18.36 3.61
CA LEU A 350 -2.68 -17.17 4.37
C LEU A 350 -1.16 -17.07 4.55
N ARG A 351 -0.43 -18.18 4.54
CA ARG A 351 1.05 -18.17 4.63
C ARG A 351 1.66 -17.67 3.32
N TRP A 352 1.07 -18.08 2.19
CA TRP A 352 1.46 -17.59 0.88
C TRP A 352 1.18 -16.08 0.77
N LEU A 353 0.00 -15.64 1.21
CA LEU A 353 -0.35 -14.21 1.26
C LEU A 353 0.50 -13.41 2.26
N SER A 354 0.94 -14.01 3.36
CA SER A 354 1.86 -13.37 4.30
C SER A 354 3.26 -13.21 3.71
N HIS A 355 3.69 -14.15 2.86
CA HIS A 355 5.01 -14.13 2.23
C HIS A 355 5.06 -13.22 0.99
N TYR A 356 4.06 -13.30 0.12
CA TYR A 356 4.03 -12.59 -1.16
C TYR A 356 3.12 -11.36 -1.17
N GLY A 357 2.20 -11.24 -0.22
CA GLY A 357 1.26 -10.13 -0.18
C GLY A 357 1.91 -8.81 0.23
N PHE A 358 1.28 -7.73 -0.19
CA PHE A 358 1.80 -6.37 -0.04
C PHE A 358 1.14 -5.66 1.14
N GLY A 359 1.83 -4.65 1.70
CA GLY A 359 1.24 -3.79 2.71
C GLY A 359 0.12 -2.95 2.12
N ALA A 360 -0.95 -2.71 2.88
CA ALA A 360 -2.06 -1.86 2.42
C ALA A 360 -1.67 -0.41 2.09
N LEU A 361 -0.49 0.03 2.53
CA LEU A 361 0.07 1.35 2.25
C LEU A 361 1.17 1.34 1.17
N SER A 362 1.51 0.16 0.63
CA SER A 362 2.45 -0.01 -0.48
C SER A 362 1.76 0.30 -1.81
N VAL A 363 1.25 1.53 -1.93
CA VAL A 363 0.55 2.01 -3.13
C VAL A 363 1.61 2.28 -4.21
N PRO A 364 1.50 1.67 -5.40
CA PRO A 364 2.43 1.93 -6.50
C PRO A 364 2.47 3.41 -6.86
N THR A 365 3.67 3.97 -7.02
CA THR A 365 3.87 5.29 -7.63
C THR A 365 5.10 5.26 -8.52
N LEU A 366 5.07 5.98 -9.64
CA LEU A 366 6.28 6.08 -10.48
C LEU A 366 7.44 6.79 -9.77
N SER A 367 7.14 7.71 -8.84
CA SER A 367 8.17 8.49 -8.14
C SER A 367 8.94 7.73 -7.06
N ALA A 368 8.31 6.75 -6.41
CA ALA A 368 8.94 5.97 -5.32
C ALA A 368 9.63 4.69 -5.82
N GLY A 369 9.42 4.34 -7.09
CA GLY A 369 9.59 2.97 -7.59
C GLY A 369 8.24 2.26 -7.57
N ILE A 370 7.91 1.57 -8.66
CA ILE A 370 6.57 1.00 -8.84
C ILE A 370 6.32 -0.15 -7.84
N SER A 371 7.39 -0.80 -7.38
CA SER A 371 7.37 -1.92 -6.43
C SER A 371 7.67 -1.53 -4.98
N ALA A 372 7.79 -0.23 -4.67
CA ALA A 372 8.34 0.28 -3.40
C ALA A 372 7.42 0.10 -2.17
#